data_AF-W4PYE7-F1
#
_entry.id   AF-W4PYE7-F1
#
_cell.length_a   1.000
_cell.length_b   1.000
_cell.length_c   1.000
_cell.angle_alpha   90.00
_cell.angle_beta   90.00
_cell.angle_gamma   90.00
#
_symmetry.space_group_name_H-M   'P 1'
#
loop_
_entity.id
_entity.type
_entity.pdbx_description
1 polymer ?
#
loop_
_entity_poly.entity_id
_entity_poly.type
_entity_poly.pdbx_seq_one_letter_code
_entity_poly.pdbx_strand_id
1 'polypeptide(L)' 'MVKITFNSLSVQEIRKSSAIFSGRNIHLNWKSASKQNEGFGNIQGENNVSINNHSVTYDEDYVDILQKK' A
#
# COMPACT_ATOMS: atom_id res chain seq x y z
N MET A 1 33.73 13.36 -11.73
CA MET A 1 32.27 13.28 -11.49
C MET A 1 31.78 12.02 -12.19
N VAL A 2 31.19 11.07 -11.47
CA VAL A 2 30.83 9.74 -12.01
C VAL A 2 29.39 9.78 -12.53
N LYS A 3 29.17 9.34 -13.78
CA LYS A 3 27.85 9.21 -14.40
C LYS A 3 27.46 7.74 -14.42
N ILE A 4 26.45 7.38 -13.63
CA ILE A 4 25.88 6.04 -13.61
C ILE A 4 24.75 5.99 -14.64
N THR A 5 24.81 5.02 -15.57
CA THR A 5 23.81 4.83 -16.62
C THR A 5 23.27 3.42 -16.49
N PHE A 6 21.96 3.28 -16.38
CA PHE A 6 21.28 1.98 -16.33
C PHE A 6 20.69 1.69 -17.70
N ASN A 7 20.85 0.46 -18.21
CA ASN A 7 20.28 0.06 -19.49
C ASN A 7 18.75 -0.07 -19.44
N SER A 8 18.22 -0.58 -18.33
CA SER A 8 16.78 -0.68 -18.11
C SER A 8 16.45 -0.68 -16.61
N LEU A 9 15.24 -0.24 -16.29
CA LEU A 9 14.64 -0.36 -14.97
C LEU A 9 13.39 -1.22 -15.13
N SER A 10 13.41 -2.43 -14.56
CA SER A 10 12.25 -3.33 -14.56
C SER A 10 11.64 -3.36 -13.18
N VAL A 11 10.37 -2.96 -13.07
CA VAL A 11 9.62 -2.90 -11.82
C VAL A 11 8.51 -3.93 -11.92
N GLN A 12 8.58 -4.95 -11.07
CA GLN A 12 7.63 -6.07 -11.09
C GLN A 12 6.37 -5.76 -10.28
N GLU A 13 6.53 -5.08 -9.14
CA GLU A 13 5.40 -4.72 -8.28
C GLU A 13 5.70 -3.41 -7.54
N ILE A 14 4.67 -2.57 -7.40
CA ILE A 14 4.64 -1.41 -6.51
C ILE A 14 3.42 -1.57 -5.61
N ARG A 15 3.59 -1.43 -4.30
CA ARG A 15 2.49 -1.56 -3.33
C ARG A 15 2.05 -0.22 -2.76
N LYS A 16 1.03 -0.24 -1.90
CA LYS A 16 0.50 0.95 -1.22
C LYS A 16 1.64 1.80 -0.64
N SER A 17 1.49 3.12 -0.67
CA SER A 17 2.47 4.07 -0.12
C SER A 17 3.87 4.03 -0.75
N SER A 18 3.97 3.75 -2.05
CA SER A 18 5.26 3.63 -2.75
C SER A 18 5.38 4.60 -3.93
N ALA A 19 6.60 5.01 -4.25
CA ALA A 19 6.90 5.77 -5.46
C ALA A 19 8.35 5.52 -5.93
N ILE A 20 8.57 5.69 -7.23
CA ILE A 20 9.87 5.51 -7.88
C ILE A 20 10.31 6.85 -8.46
N PHE A 21 11.53 7.24 -8.15
CA PHE A 21 12.10 8.53 -8.54
C PHE A 21 13.45 8.31 -9.22
N SER A 22 13.68 9.03 -10.32
CA SER A 22 14.92 8.96 -11.10
C SER A 22 15.41 10.37 -11.42
N GLY A 23 16.73 10.58 -11.44
CA GLY A 23 17.35 11.88 -11.62
C GLY A 23 17.48 12.71 -10.32
N ARG A 24 17.59 14.02 -10.46
CA ARG A 24 17.72 14.95 -9.32
C ARG A 24 16.33 15.31 -8.81
N ASN A 25 15.98 14.82 -7.63
CA ASN A 25 14.68 15.03 -7.03
C ASN A 25 14.80 15.67 -5.63
N ILE A 26 13.81 16.48 -5.26
CA ILE A 26 13.65 17.06 -3.92
C ILE A 26 12.24 16.73 -3.47
N HIS A 27 12.10 15.87 -2.46
CA HIS A 27 10.79 15.49 -1.92
C HIS A 27 10.59 16.18 -0.58
N LEU A 28 9.60 17.05 -0.52
CA LEU A 28 9.21 17.75 0.70
C LEU A 28 7.77 17.39 1.05
N ASN A 29 7.49 17.31 2.35
CA ASN A 29 6.14 17.06 2.87
C ASN A 29 5.49 15.76 2.37
N TRP A 30 6.29 14.73 2.13
CA TRP A 30 5.76 13.43 1.74
C TRP A 30 5.02 12.80 2.92
N LYS A 31 3.75 12.49 2.72
CA LYS A 31 2.88 11.84 3.71
C LYS A 31 2.18 10.67 3.04
N SER A 32 2.12 9.54 3.74
CA SER A 32 1.23 8.45 3.39
C SER A 32 0.48 8.00 4.62
N ALA A 33 -0.82 7.79 4.47
CA ALA A 33 -1.69 7.25 5.50
C ALA A 33 -2.52 6.14 4.87
N SER A 34 -2.62 4.99 5.56
CA SER A 34 -3.44 3.87 5.12
C SER A 34 -4.17 3.28 6.31
N LYS A 35 -5.49 3.15 6.20
CA LYS A 35 -6.34 2.40 7.12
C LYS A 35 -6.87 1.18 6.36
N GLN A 36 -6.89 0.02 7.00
CA GLN A 36 -7.37 -1.23 6.40
C GLN A 36 -8.16 -2.01 7.45
N ASN A 37 -9.46 -2.17 7.19
CA ASN A 37 -10.37 -2.92 8.04
C ASN A 37 -10.83 -4.13 7.24
N GLU A 38 -10.25 -5.29 7.53
CA GLU A 38 -10.62 -6.54 6.85
C GLU A 38 -11.16 -7.52 7.87
N GLY A 39 -12.40 -7.96 7.66
CA GLY A 39 -13.05 -8.92 8.54
C GLY A 39 -12.52 -10.33 8.32
N PHE A 40 -12.63 -10.80 7.08
CA PHE A 40 -12.17 -12.13 6.70
C PHE A 40 -10.77 -12.12 6.04
N GLY A 41 -10.28 -10.95 5.64
CA GLY A 41 -8.96 -10.83 5.00
C GLY A 41 -8.94 -11.41 3.59
N ASN A 42 -7.76 -11.85 3.16
CA ASN A 42 -7.50 -12.29 1.79
C ASN A 42 -7.04 -13.76 1.76
N ILE A 43 -7.57 -14.53 0.81
CA ILE A 43 -7.18 -15.91 0.52
C ILE A 43 -6.54 -15.91 -0.88
N GLN A 44 -5.29 -16.34 -0.98
CA GLN A 44 -4.56 -16.39 -2.25
C GLN A 44 -3.86 -17.75 -2.42
N GLY A 45 -3.68 -18.19 -3.68
CA GLY A 45 -3.10 -19.49 -4.03
C GLY A 45 -4.13 -20.50 -4.55
N GLU A 46 -3.71 -21.74 -4.79
CA GLU A 46 -4.55 -22.80 -5.35
C GLU A 46 -5.08 -23.74 -4.25
N ASN A 47 -6.23 -24.39 -4.50
CA ASN A 47 -6.89 -25.34 -3.59
C ASN A 47 -7.31 -24.77 -2.22
N ASN A 48 -7.65 -23.48 -2.17
CA ASN A 48 -8.17 -22.86 -0.95
C ASN A 48 -9.64 -23.24 -0.73
N VAL A 49 -9.94 -23.82 0.43
CA VAL A 49 -11.31 -24.13 0.86
C VAL A 49 -11.61 -23.36 2.14
N SER A 50 -12.74 -22.65 2.15
CA SER A 50 -13.15 -21.84 3.28
C SER A 50 -14.65 -21.96 3.51
N ILE A 51 -15.04 -22.49 4.68
CA ILE A 51 -16.42 -22.88 4.97
C ILE A 51 -16.79 -22.37 6.37
N ASN A 52 -18.01 -21.86 6.53
CA ASN A 52 -18.56 -21.31 7.78
C ASN A 52 -17.81 -20.09 8.34
N ASN A 53 -17.21 -19.26 7.48
CA ASN A 53 -16.59 -18.03 7.94
C ASN A 53 -17.64 -16.99 8.32
N HIS A 54 -17.50 -16.43 9.51
CA HIS A 54 -18.25 -15.29 9.96
C HIS A 54 -17.26 -14.21 10.38
N SER A 55 -17.31 -13.05 9.75
CA SER A 55 -16.45 -11.92 10.10
C SER A 55 -17.27 -10.67 10.34
N VAL A 56 -16.99 -9.99 11.45
CA VAL A 56 -17.56 -8.70 11.79
C VAL A 56 -16.41 -7.74 12.02
N THR A 57 -16.37 -6.65 11.25
CA THR A 57 -15.47 -5.53 11.51
C THR A 57 -16.25 -4.42 12.17
N TYR A 58 -15.81 -4.00 13.34
CA TYR A 58 -16.36 -2.87 14.07
C TYR A 58 -15.22 -1.91 14.38
N ASP A 59 -15.37 -0.65 13.99
CA ASP A 59 -14.32 0.34 14.16
C ASP A 59 -14.96 1.70 14.41
N GLU A 60 -14.97 2.11 15.69
CA GLU A 60 -15.43 3.41 16.15
C GLU A 60 -14.25 4.26 16.61
N ASP A 61 -13.42 4.71 15.66
CA ASP A 61 -12.31 5.62 15.96
C ASP A 61 -12.38 6.96 15.22
N TYR A 62 -11.81 8.00 15.86
CA TYR A 62 -11.82 9.40 15.41
C TYR A 62 -10.97 9.65 14.14
N VAL A 63 -10.23 8.64 13.67
CA VAL A 63 -9.30 8.75 12.53
C VAL A 63 -10.06 9.06 11.22
N ASP A 64 -11.33 8.66 11.12
CA ASP A 64 -12.19 8.93 9.97
C ASP A 64 -12.74 10.39 9.94
N ILE A 65 -12.68 11.14 11.06
CA ILE A 65 -13.23 12.50 11.18
C ILE A 65 -12.24 13.56 10.66
N LEU A 66 -10.94 13.32 10.78
CA LEU A 66 -9.89 14.29 10.44
C LEU A 66 -9.43 14.27 8.97
N GLN A 67 -10.00 13.41 8.12
CA GLN A 67 -9.68 13.37 6.68
C GLN A 67 -10.55 14.30 5.80
N LYS A 68 -11.51 15.05 6.37
CA LYS A 68 -12.27 16.09 5.64
C LYS A 68 -11.99 17.50 6.18
N LYS A 69 -10.84 18.05 5.82
CA LYS A 69 -10.56 19.41 5.30
C LYS A 69 -9.10 19.78 5.53
#